data_AF-A0A8C3HES7-F1
#
_entry.id   AF-A0A8C3HES7-F1
#
_cell.length_a   1.000
_cell.length_b   1.000
_cell.length_c   1.000
_cell.angle_alpha   90.00
_cell.angle_beta   90.00
_cell.angle_gamma   90.00
#
_symmetry.space_group_name_H-M   'P 1'
#
loop_
_entity.id
_entity.type
_entity.pdbx_description
1 polymer ?
#
loop_
_entity_poly.entity_id
_entity_poly.type
_entity_poly.pdbx_seq_one_letter_code
_entity_poly.pdbx_strand_id
1 'polypeptide(L)'
;MASAKGERADELPPDGTCDVCEPDEAESAVGVCEECGFSFCQPHAKEHGQKYAAHHLRGPASGRDEAGEGEEAGEEAPKLERKKCEEHGQELSLYCKEHEKIICVLCAVTGTHRQHQLITLDEAYQTMRNREPVDLKVAMLEMVERLKFKCADPKSNDEEPRANPFPPASPSRGNRRYDDKDPSSANGPC
;
A
#
# COMPACT_ATOMS: atom_id res chain seq x y z
N MET A 1 43.49 -59.26 -20.60
CA MET A 1 42.35 -58.33 -20.77
C MET A 1 42.94 -56.93 -20.83
N ALA A 2 43.07 -56.37 -22.03
CA ALA A 2 43.43 -54.98 -22.26
C ALA A 2 42.15 -54.16 -22.50
N SER A 3 42.29 -52.82 -22.43
CA SER A 3 41.30 -51.79 -22.84
C SER A 3 40.23 -51.46 -21.78
N ALA A 4 39.78 -50.23 -21.59
CA ALA A 4 40.13 -48.95 -22.20
C ALA A 4 39.56 -47.79 -21.34
N LYS A 5 40.22 -46.64 -21.49
CA LYS A 5 39.78 -45.25 -21.38
C LYS A 5 38.36 -44.97 -20.88
N GLY A 6 38.32 -44.08 -19.89
CA GLY A 6 37.20 -43.22 -19.57
C GLY A 6 37.75 -41.99 -18.87
N GLU A 7 38.50 -41.16 -19.60
CA GLU A 7 38.81 -39.79 -19.23
C GLU A 7 37.46 -39.07 -19.10
N ARG A 8 36.95 -39.00 -17.87
CA ARG A 8 35.81 -38.16 -17.53
C ARG A 8 36.32 -36.74 -17.70
N ALA A 9 35.83 -36.08 -18.74
CA ALA A 9 36.00 -34.67 -18.96
C ALA A 9 35.88 -33.96 -17.62
N ASP A 10 36.97 -33.29 -17.29
CA ASP A 10 37.09 -32.30 -16.24
C ASP A 10 35.79 -31.48 -16.26
N GLU A 11 34.94 -31.66 -15.24
CA GLU A 11 33.84 -30.74 -14.96
C GLU A 11 34.54 -29.50 -14.43
N LEU A 12 35.11 -28.74 -15.36
CA LEU A 12 35.76 -27.47 -15.09
C LEU A 12 34.67 -26.59 -14.47
N PRO A 13 34.94 -26.03 -13.28
CA PRO A 13 34.03 -25.07 -12.67
C PRO A 13 33.71 -23.99 -13.71
N PRO A 14 32.48 -23.43 -13.74
CA PRO A 14 32.14 -22.41 -14.73
C PRO A 14 33.21 -21.32 -14.68
N ASP A 15 34.01 -21.21 -15.74
CA ASP A 15 35.27 -20.44 -15.78
C ASP A 15 35.07 -18.93 -15.64
N GLY A 16 33.83 -18.50 -15.34
CA GLY A 16 33.47 -17.10 -15.30
C GLY A 16 33.73 -16.45 -16.64
N THR A 17 33.50 -17.16 -17.76
CA THR A 17 33.66 -16.69 -19.15
C THR A 17 32.30 -16.61 -19.83
N CYS A 18 32.07 -15.60 -20.66
CA CYS A 18 30.77 -15.38 -21.30
C CYS A 18 30.35 -16.50 -22.26
N ASP A 19 29.15 -17.05 -22.06
CA ASP A 19 28.56 -18.11 -22.88
C ASP A 19 28.11 -17.66 -24.28
N VAL A 20 28.00 -16.34 -24.51
CA VAL A 20 27.52 -15.76 -25.78
C VAL A 20 28.68 -15.44 -26.72
N CYS A 21 29.89 -15.27 -26.19
CA CYS A 21 31.08 -15.03 -27.01
C CYS A 21 31.52 -16.31 -27.73
N GLU A 22 32.21 -16.16 -28.86
CA GLU A 22 32.84 -17.29 -29.52
C GLU A 22 33.91 -17.91 -28.61
N PRO A 23 34.08 -19.25 -28.62
CA PRO A 23 34.88 -19.97 -27.63
C PRO A 23 36.38 -19.63 -27.65
N ASP A 24 36.88 -18.94 -28.69
CA ASP A 24 38.28 -18.50 -28.78
C ASP A 24 38.50 -17.09 -28.19
N GLU A 25 37.44 -16.31 -27.96
CA GLU A 25 37.46 -14.92 -27.46
C GLU A 25 36.49 -14.69 -26.28
N ALA A 26 36.22 -15.73 -25.49
CA ALA A 26 35.28 -15.63 -24.38
C ALA A 26 35.84 -14.74 -23.24
N GLU A 27 35.38 -13.49 -23.18
CA GLU A 27 35.69 -12.54 -22.12
C GLU A 27 35.15 -13.00 -20.76
N SER A 28 35.74 -12.51 -19.67
CA SER A 28 35.25 -12.81 -18.33
C SER A 28 33.80 -12.32 -18.13
N ALA A 29 32.92 -13.23 -17.75
CA ALA A 29 31.56 -12.96 -17.35
C ALA A 29 31.53 -12.10 -16.09
N VAL A 30 30.88 -10.94 -16.21
CA VAL A 30 30.69 -9.96 -15.13
C VAL A 30 29.39 -10.24 -14.37
N GLY A 31 28.60 -11.21 -14.81
CA GLY A 31 27.46 -11.69 -14.06
C GLY A 31 26.71 -12.81 -14.76
N VAL A 32 25.93 -13.54 -13.98
CA VAL A 32 25.04 -14.61 -14.46
C VAL A 32 23.61 -14.12 -14.35
N CYS A 33 22.82 -14.28 -15.41
CA CYS A 33 21.38 -14.04 -15.32
C CYS A 33 20.72 -15.19 -14.58
N GLU A 34 19.96 -14.89 -13.54
CA GLU A 34 19.31 -15.91 -12.73
C GLU A 34 18.12 -16.56 -13.46
N GLU A 35 17.52 -15.86 -14.42
CA GLU A 35 16.39 -16.36 -15.21
C GLU A 35 16.81 -17.13 -16.46
N CYS A 36 17.94 -16.76 -17.07
CA CYS A 36 18.43 -17.45 -18.26
C CYS A 36 19.56 -18.46 -17.97
N GLY A 37 20.20 -18.37 -16.79
CA GLY A 37 21.31 -19.23 -16.41
C GLY A 37 22.61 -18.99 -17.19
N PHE A 38 22.65 -18.01 -18.09
CA PHE A 38 23.82 -17.69 -18.90
C PHE A 38 24.71 -16.67 -18.22
N SER A 39 26.02 -16.84 -18.41
CA SER A 39 27.04 -15.92 -17.97
C SER A 39 27.36 -14.92 -19.08
N PHE A 40 27.37 -13.63 -18.73
CA PHE A 40 27.51 -12.54 -19.68
C PHE A 40 28.73 -11.67 -19.35
N CYS A 41 29.57 -11.39 -20.34
CA CYS A 41 30.57 -10.33 -20.26
C CYS A 41 29.89 -8.96 -20.24
N GLN A 42 30.63 -7.90 -19.88
CA GLN A 42 30.09 -6.54 -19.76
C GLN A 42 29.24 -6.05 -20.95
N PRO A 43 29.63 -6.25 -22.23
CA PRO A 43 28.80 -5.82 -23.35
C PRO A 43 27.50 -6.63 -23.48
N HIS A 44 27.57 -7.96 -23.32
CA HIS A 44 26.41 -8.83 -23.40
C HIS A 44 25.45 -8.65 -22.22
N ALA A 45 25.97 -8.35 -21.03
CA ALA A 45 25.20 -8.02 -19.84
C ALA A 45 24.38 -6.74 -20.06
N LYS A 46 25.00 -5.70 -20.64
CA LYS A 46 24.34 -4.44 -20.93
C LYS A 46 23.27 -4.59 -22.01
N GLU A 47 23.54 -5.34 -23.07
CA GLU A 47 22.51 -5.64 -24.07
C GLU A 47 21.36 -6.44 -23.46
N HIS A 48 21.67 -7.45 -22.64
CA HIS A 48 20.70 -8.28 -21.92
C HIS A 48 19.74 -7.46 -21.05
N GLY A 49 20.25 -6.55 -20.23
CA GLY A 49 19.40 -5.68 -19.41
C GLY A 49 18.54 -4.71 -20.22
N GLN A 50 19.00 -4.29 -21.41
CA GLN A 50 18.20 -3.42 -22.29
C GLN A 50 17.04 -4.15 -22.95
N LYS A 51 17.23 -5.41 -23.35
CA LYS A 51 16.20 -6.21 -24.03
C LYS A 51 15.28 -6.95 -23.06
N TYR A 52 15.78 -7.31 -21.88
CA TYR A 52 15.04 -8.00 -20.83
C TYR A 52 15.16 -7.22 -19.51
N ALA A 53 14.42 -6.12 -19.41
CA ALA A 53 14.46 -5.24 -18.23
C ALA A 53 13.96 -5.90 -16.93
N ALA A 54 13.22 -7.01 -17.03
CA ALA A 54 12.79 -7.81 -15.89
C ALA A 54 13.88 -8.77 -15.40
N HIS A 55 14.93 -9.00 -16.20
CA HIS A 55 15.93 -9.99 -15.87
C HIS A 55 17.03 -9.42 -14.99
N HIS A 56 17.41 -10.18 -13.96
CA HIS A 56 18.45 -9.76 -13.03
C HIS A 56 19.77 -10.50 -13.25
N LEU A 57 20.86 -9.72 -13.30
CA LEU A 57 22.22 -10.22 -13.38
C LEU A 57 22.85 -10.19 -11.99
N ARG A 58 23.30 -11.35 -11.53
CA ARG A 58 24.05 -11.49 -10.29
C ARG A 58 25.55 -11.43 -10.59
N GLY A 59 26.22 -10.42 -10.02
CA GLY A 59 27.65 -10.21 -10.22
C GLY A 59 28.53 -11.27 -9.53
N PRO A 60 29.77 -11.51 -10.01
CA PRO A 60 30.69 -12.44 -9.39
C PRO A 60 31.07 -11.93 -8.00
N ALA A 61 30.99 -12.81 -7.01
CA ALA A 61 31.44 -12.54 -5.66
C ALA A 61 32.97 -12.50 -5.60
N SER A 62 33.60 -11.43 -6.09
CA SER A 62 35.01 -11.17 -5.82
C SER A 62 35.40 -9.71 -6.02
N GLY A 63 35.94 -9.09 -4.96
CA GLY A 63 36.92 -8.01 -5.07
C GLY A 63 36.40 -6.63 -5.48
N ARG A 64 36.07 -5.82 -4.47
CA ARG A 64 35.92 -4.37 -4.48
C ARG A 64 36.95 -3.63 -5.36
N ASP A 65 36.48 -2.80 -6.30
CA ASP A 65 37.08 -1.51 -6.65
C ASP A 65 36.01 -0.53 -7.20
N GLU A 66 35.66 0.43 -6.34
CA GLU A 66 35.36 1.85 -6.60
C GLU A 66 34.43 2.23 -7.78
N ALA A 67 33.11 2.18 -7.57
CA ALA A 67 32.21 3.31 -7.80
C ALA A 67 30.76 2.97 -7.37
N GLY A 68 30.28 3.66 -6.34
CA GLY A 68 28.84 3.80 -6.09
C GLY A 68 28.33 3.18 -4.79
N GLU A 69 28.31 4.03 -3.75
CA GLU A 69 27.24 4.14 -2.74
C GLU A 69 27.00 2.94 -1.80
N GLY A 70 27.23 3.21 -0.51
CA GLY A 70 27.24 2.21 0.55
C GLY A 70 25.89 1.53 0.78
N GLU A 71 25.97 0.21 0.91
CA GLU A 71 25.09 -0.58 1.74
C GLU A 71 25.78 -0.82 3.08
N GLU A 72 25.10 -0.52 4.19
CA GLU A 72 25.34 -1.21 5.47
C GLU A 72 23.98 -1.76 5.92
N ALA A 73 23.88 -3.07 5.76
CA ALA A 73 23.14 -4.06 6.52
C ALA A 73 21.92 -3.62 7.36
N GLY A 74 20.80 -4.29 7.12
CA GLY A 74 19.84 -4.61 8.18
C GLY A 74 18.40 -4.62 7.72
N GLU A 75 17.86 -5.84 7.60
CA GLU A 75 16.45 -6.16 7.49
C GLU A 75 15.75 -5.74 6.19
N GLU A 76 15.47 -6.77 5.42
CA GLU A 76 14.67 -6.84 4.22
C GLU A 76 13.21 -6.48 4.56
N ALA A 77 12.95 -5.20 4.85
CA ALA A 77 11.61 -4.65 4.72
C ALA A 77 11.28 -4.62 3.21
N PRO A 78 10.10 -5.10 2.80
CA PRO A 78 9.72 -5.11 1.39
C PRO A 78 9.90 -3.70 0.84
N LYS A 79 10.45 -3.61 -0.37
CA LYS A 79 10.69 -2.38 -1.15
C LYS A 79 9.36 -1.71 -1.49
N LEU A 80 8.63 -1.27 -0.47
CA LEU A 80 7.49 -0.38 -0.57
C LEU A 80 8.09 0.93 -1.00
N GLU A 81 7.85 1.31 -2.25
CA GLU A 81 8.26 2.59 -2.80
C GLU A 81 8.04 3.68 -1.75
N ARG A 82 9.15 4.25 -1.25
CA ARG A 82 9.12 5.24 -0.18
C ARG A 82 8.36 6.45 -0.66
N LYS A 83 7.06 6.47 -0.41
CA LYS A 83 6.19 7.60 -0.78
C LYS A 83 6.74 8.85 -0.11
N LYS A 84 6.93 9.89 -0.92
CA LYS A 84 7.42 11.18 -0.47
C LYS A 84 6.22 12.06 -0.13
N CYS A 85 6.38 12.90 0.88
CA CYS A 85 5.43 13.94 1.22
C CYS A 85 5.37 14.96 0.07
N GLU A 86 4.16 15.31 -0.37
CA GLU A 86 3.96 16.27 -1.45
C GLU A 86 4.33 17.70 -1.05
N GLU A 87 4.21 18.04 0.23
CA GLU A 87 4.49 19.39 0.75
C GLU A 87 5.99 19.60 1.04
N HIS A 88 6.69 18.55 1.49
CA HIS A 88 8.05 18.65 2.02
C HIS A 88 9.10 17.84 1.25
N GLY A 89 8.69 16.96 0.32
CA GLY A 89 9.59 16.10 -0.45
C GLY A 89 10.32 15.01 0.37
N GLN A 90 10.10 14.96 1.68
CA GLN A 90 10.70 13.97 2.58
C GLN A 90 9.91 12.67 2.61
N GLU A 91 10.60 11.58 2.93
CA GLU A 91 9.99 10.27 3.09
C GLU A 91 8.94 10.24 4.22
N LEU A 92 7.82 9.57 3.93
CA LEU A 92 6.73 9.36 4.87
C LEU A 92 7.10 8.20 5.80
N SER A 93 7.39 8.50 7.07
CA SER A 93 7.92 7.53 8.04
C SER A 93 7.15 7.46 9.36
N LEU A 94 6.26 8.42 9.61
CA LEU A 94 5.49 8.53 10.86
C LEU A 94 4.01 8.37 10.59
N TYR A 95 3.26 7.78 11.51
CA TYR A 95 1.81 7.68 11.47
C TYR A 95 1.17 8.56 12.55
N CYS A 96 0.19 9.37 12.15
CA CYS A 96 -0.60 10.19 13.06
C CYS A 96 -1.91 9.47 13.39
N LYS A 97 -2.17 9.21 14.69
CA LYS A 97 -3.37 8.49 15.15
C LYS A 97 -4.65 9.31 14.96
N GLU A 98 -4.58 10.62 15.11
CA GLU A 98 -5.74 11.51 15.04
C GLU A 98 -6.23 11.74 13.62
N HIS A 99 -5.30 11.83 12.68
CA HIS A 99 -5.61 12.05 11.26
C HIS A 99 -5.61 10.77 10.44
N GLU A 100 -5.24 9.64 11.04
CA GLU A 100 -5.11 8.32 10.42
C GLU A 100 -4.28 8.35 9.12
N LYS A 101 -3.19 9.12 9.12
CA LYS A 101 -2.36 9.39 7.93
C LYS A 101 -0.88 9.19 8.22
N ILE A 102 -0.17 8.73 7.19
CA ILE A 102 1.29 8.68 7.20
C ILE A 102 1.84 10.05 6.78
N ILE A 103 2.76 10.58 7.58
CA ILE A 103 3.34 11.92 7.43
C ILE A 103 4.88 11.84 7.47
N CYS A 104 5.54 12.91 7.03
CA CYS A 104 6.98 13.06 7.17
C CYS A 104 7.35 13.74 8.50
N VAL A 105 8.64 13.72 8.85
CA VAL A 105 9.16 14.37 10.07
C VAL A 105 8.94 15.88 10.09
N LEU A 106 8.93 16.55 8.93
CA LEU A 106 8.64 17.99 8.87
C LEU A 106 7.16 18.28 9.16
N CYS A 107 6.22 17.45 8.68
CA CYS A 107 4.81 17.58 9.07
C CYS A 107 4.60 17.44 10.58
N ALA A 108 5.42 16.61 11.25
CA ALA A 108 5.41 16.45 12.70
C ALA A 108 6.01 17.64 13.45
N VAL A 109 7.14 18.16 12.96
CA VAL A 109 7.94 19.17 13.67
C VAL A 109 7.55 20.59 13.32
N THR A 110 7.06 20.88 12.12
CA THR A 110 6.68 22.23 11.65
C THR A 110 5.24 22.34 11.17
N GLY A 111 4.63 21.21 10.82
CA GLY A 111 3.28 21.16 10.28
C GLY A 111 2.16 21.10 11.32
N THR A 112 0.98 20.72 10.85
CA THR A 112 -0.29 20.66 11.60
C THR A 112 -0.38 19.49 12.59
N HIS A 113 0.66 18.65 12.68
CA HIS A 113 0.65 17.43 13.51
C HIS A 113 1.50 17.54 14.79
N ARG A 114 1.97 18.75 15.16
CA ARG A 114 2.82 19.00 16.33
C ARG A 114 2.25 18.55 17.68
N GLN A 115 0.92 18.55 17.79
CA GLN A 115 0.21 18.24 19.04
C GLN A 115 -0.44 16.87 18.99
N HIS A 116 -0.22 16.12 17.90
CA HIS A 116 -0.85 14.84 17.70
C HIS A 116 0.01 13.70 18.19
N GLN A 117 -0.63 12.59 18.57
CA GLN A 117 0.03 11.36 18.91
C GLN A 117 0.57 10.71 17.64
N LEU A 118 1.87 10.87 17.45
CA LEU A 118 2.61 10.26 16.37
C LEU A 118 3.27 8.97 16.85
N ILE A 119 3.25 7.95 16.01
CA ILE A 119 3.93 6.68 16.22
C ILE A 119 4.68 6.28 14.96
N THR A 120 5.60 5.34 15.07
CA THR A 120 6.31 4.82 13.88
C THR A 120 5.38 3.94 13.04
N LEU A 121 5.71 3.78 11.76
CA LEU A 121 4.98 2.85 10.88
C LEU A 121 4.99 1.42 11.39
N ASP A 122 6.11 0.98 11.95
CA ASP A 122 6.26 -0.34 12.53
C ASP A 122 5.34 -0.53 13.76
N GLU A 123 5.34 0.44 14.69
CA GLU A 123 4.44 0.42 15.84
C GLU A 123 2.96 0.41 15.42
N ALA A 124 2.61 1.16 14.37
CA ALA A 124 1.24 1.15 13.82
C ALA A 124 0.88 -0.23 13.27
N TYR A 125 1.80 -0.87 12.55
CA TYR A 125 1.62 -2.23 12.03
C TYR A 125 1.49 -3.26 13.15
N GLN A 126 2.35 -3.19 14.17
CA GLN A 126 2.28 -4.04 15.35
C GLN A 126 0.95 -3.86 16.09
N THR A 127 0.46 -2.64 16.22
CA THR A 127 -0.83 -2.38 16.87
C THR A 127 -1.98 -3.02 16.10
N MET A 128 -1.94 -3.02 14.77
CA MET A 128 -2.94 -3.71 13.95
C MET A 128 -2.83 -5.22 14.04
N ARG A 129 -1.60 -5.75 14.07
CA ARG A 129 -1.34 -7.20 14.12
C ARG A 129 -1.60 -7.80 15.49
N ASN A 130 -1.32 -7.04 16.55
CA ASN A 130 -1.46 -7.46 17.94
C ASN A 130 -2.83 -7.10 18.52
N ARG A 131 -3.74 -6.52 17.72
CA ARG A 131 -5.14 -6.43 18.13
C ARG A 131 -5.66 -7.86 18.26
N GLU A 132 -5.88 -8.24 19.52
CA GLU A 132 -6.57 -9.46 19.87
C GLU A 132 -7.88 -9.55 19.06
N PRO A 133 -8.13 -10.69 18.40
CA PRO A 133 -9.35 -10.84 17.63
C PRO A 133 -10.52 -10.61 18.57
N VAL A 134 -11.34 -9.60 18.27
CA VAL A 134 -12.57 -9.35 19.02
C VAL A 134 -13.41 -10.61 18.88
N ASP A 135 -13.56 -11.35 19.97
CA ASP A 135 -14.42 -12.52 19.98
C ASP A 135 -15.86 -12.03 19.81
N LEU A 136 -16.35 -12.12 18.57
CA LEU A 136 -17.67 -11.66 18.18
C LEU A 136 -18.76 -12.33 19.03
N LYS A 137 -18.52 -13.55 19.53
CA LYS A 137 -19.44 -14.27 20.41
C LYS A 137 -19.48 -13.62 21.78
N VAL A 138 -18.34 -13.19 22.34
CA VAL A 138 -18.29 -12.42 23.59
C VAL A 138 -19.02 -11.10 23.44
N ALA A 139 -18.73 -10.34 22.38
CA ALA A 139 -19.42 -9.07 22.11
C ALA A 139 -20.94 -9.24 21.92
N MET A 140 -21.36 -10.31 21.25
CA MET A 140 -22.78 -10.65 21.06
C MET A 140 -23.44 -11.05 22.38
N LEU A 141 -22.76 -11.83 23.24
CA LEU A 141 -23.28 -12.23 24.54
C LEU A 141 -23.42 -11.02 25.47
N GLU A 142 -22.46 -10.08 25.50
CA GLU A 142 -22.57 -8.82 26.24
C GLU A 142 -23.72 -7.94 25.74
N MET A 143 -23.96 -7.89 24.43
CA MET A 143 -25.13 -7.21 23.87
C MET A 143 -26.44 -7.85 24.36
N VAL A 144 -26.52 -9.18 24.33
CA VAL A 144 -27.70 -9.93 24.81
C VAL A 144 -27.91 -9.76 26.31
N GLU A 145 -26.86 -9.72 27.11
CA GLU A 145 -26.96 -9.51 28.56
C GLU A 145 -27.45 -8.10 28.91
N ARG A 146 -26.93 -7.07 28.22
CA ARG A 146 -27.45 -5.70 28.31
C ARG A 146 -28.91 -5.59 27.88
N LEU A 147 -29.35 -6.36 26.90
CA LEU A 147 -30.75 -6.46 26.46
C LEU A 147 -31.63 -7.15 27.51
N LYS A 148 -31.15 -8.26 28.12
CA LYS A 148 -31.87 -8.95 29.20
C LYS A 148 -32.11 -8.04 30.40
N PHE A 149 -31.12 -7.24 30.79
CA PHE A 149 -31.28 -6.25 31.86
C PHE A 149 -32.33 -5.18 31.50
N LYS A 150 -32.38 -4.76 30.22
CA LYS A 150 -33.37 -3.80 29.73
C LYS A 150 -34.80 -4.35 29.67
N CYS A 151 -34.95 -5.66 29.44
CA CYS A 151 -36.27 -6.32 29.33
C CYS A 151 -36.79 -6.90 30.66
N ALA A 152 -35.94 -7.00 31.69
CA ALA A 152 -36.35 -7.47 33.03
C ALA A 152 -37.11 -6.41 33.85
N ASP A 153 -37.07 -5.14 33.44
CA ASP A 153 -37.93 -4.07 33.94
C ASP A 153 -39.01 -3.72 32.90
N PRO A 154 -40.20 -4.35 32.94
CA PRO A 154 -41.32 -3.89 32.17
C PRO A 154 -41.92 -2.67 32.89
N LYS A 155 -41.37 -1.48 32.65
CA LYS A 155 -42.26 -0.32 32.50
C LYS A 155 -42.82 -0.37 31.09
N SER A 156 -43.71 -1.35 30.89
CA SER A 156 -44.81 -1.24 29.95
C SER A 156 -45.46 0.12 30.16
N ASN A 157 -45.27 1.04 29.21
CA ASN A 157 -46.30 2.04 28.96
C ASN A 157 -47.11 1.51 27.79
N ASP A 158 -47.92 0.50 28.07
CA ASP A 158 -49.07 0.19 27.24
C ASP A 158 -50.29 0.21 28.16
N GLU A 159 -50.94 1.37 28.22
CA GLU A 159 -52.39 1.45 28.39
C GLU A 159 -52.95 2.33 27.25
N GLU A 160 -54.00 1.80 26.65
CA GLU A 160 -54.51 2.02 25.29
C GLU A 160 -55.68 3.06 25.29
N PRO A 161 -56.67 3.00 24.39
CA PRO A 161 -56.92 3.84 23.20
C PRO A 161 -57.90 5.05 23.37
N ARG A 162 -58.07 5.79 22.26
CA ARG A 162 -59.19 6.71 21.90
C ARG A 162 -59.34 8.02 22.69
N ALA A 163 -58.80 9.08 22.09
CA ALA A 163 -59.60 10.22 21.68
C ALA A 163 -58.92 10.87 20.47
N ASN A 164 -59.65 11.09 19.38
CA ASN A 164 -59.26 12.05 18.34
C ASN A 164 -59.42 13.45 18.92
N PRO A 165 -58.38 14.30 18.99
CA PRO A 165 -58.56 15.74 18.97
C PRO A 165 -58.01 16.20 17.63
N PHE A 166 -58.69 15.88 16.54
CA PHE A 166 -58.53 16.66 15.32
C PHE A 166 -59.08 18.06 15.70
N PRO A 167 -58.28 19.12 15.85
CA PRO A 167 -58.86 20.46 15.78
C PRO A 167 -59.43 20.62 14.37
N PRO A 168 -60.61 21.23 14.19
CA PRO A 168 -61.18 21.44 12.87
C PRO A 168 -60.20 22.22 12.00
N ALA A 169 -60.15 21.84 10.73
CA ALA A 169 -59.35 22.45 9.68
C ALA A 169 -59.35 23.98 9.79
N SER A 170 -58.16 24.57 9.77
CA SER A 170 -58.03 26.00 9.54
C SER A 170 -58.65 26.35 8.20
N PRO A 171 -59.44 27.43 8.08
CA PRO A 171 -60.07 27.79 6.82
C PRO A 171 -58.98 28.13 5.81
N SER A 172 -59.06 27.45 4.67
CA SER A 172 -58.32 27.70 3.45
C SER A 172 -58.22 29.19 3.15
N ARG A 173 -57.01 29.75 3.25
CA ARG A 173 -56.63 30.95 2.50
C ARG A 173 -55.75 30.54 1.31
N GLY A 174 -56.31 29.73 0.43
CA GLY A 174 -56.15 29.93 -1.01
C GLY A 174 -57.42 30.69 -1.45
N ASN A 175 -57.37 31.77 -2.22
CA ASN A 175 -56.62 31.88 -3.46
C ASN A 175 -56.12 33.32 -3.64
N ARG A 176 -54.79 33.50 -3.64
CA ARG A 176 -54.17 34.60 -4.37
C ARG A 176 -54.29 34.19 -5.84
N ARG A 177 -55.15 34.87 -6.61
CA ARG A 177 -55.28 34.65 -8.05
C ARG A 177 -53.90 34.84 -8.69
N TYR A 178 -53.35 33.76 -9.23
CA TYR A 178 -52.50 33.88 -10.39
C TYR A 178 -53.46 33.96 -11.58
N ASP A 179 -53.69 35.18 -12.07
CA ASP A 179 -54.08 35.37 -13.46
C ASP A 179 -52.78 35.36 -14.27
N ASP A 180 -52.56 34.19 -14.84
CA ASP A 180 -51.60 33.86 -15.87
C ASP A 180 -51.75 34.79 -17.09
N LYS A 181 -50.66 35.50 -17.46
CA LYS A 181 -50.39 35.89 -18.84
C LYS A 181 -48.94 36.35 -19.03
N ASP A 182 -48.07 35.36 -19.18
CA ASP A 182 -47.24 35.11 -20.37
C ASP A 182 -47.13 36.20 -21.48
N PRO A 183 -46.15 36.11 -22.39
CA PRO A 183 -44.76 36.58 -22.33
C PRO A 183 -44.52 37.67 -23.38
N SER A 184 -43.48 38.52 -23.26
CA SER A 184 -42.83 39.13 -24.44
C SER A 184 -41.66 40.04 -24.09
N SER A 185 -40.51 39.69 -24.67
CA SER A 185 -39.67 40.55 -25.49
C SER A 185 -39.56 42.05 -25.14
N ALA A 186 -38.35 42.47 -24.75
CA ALA A 186 -37.61 43.57 -25.40
C ALA A 186 -36.24 43.69 -24.71
N ASN A 187 -35.14 43.46 -25.44
CA ASN A 187 -34.18 44.49 -25.88
C ASN A 187 -33.60 45.29 -24.69
N GLY A 188 -32.37 45.06 -24.22
CA GLY A 188 -31.09 45.35 -24.91
C GLY A 188 -30.53 46.73 -24.44
N PRO A 189 -29.29 47.13 -24.76
CA PRO A 189 -28.01 46.41 -24.85
C PRO A 189 -26.90 47.06 -23.98
N CYS A 190 -25.70 46.46 -24.06
CA CYS A 190 -24.33 46.99 -23.84
C CYS A 190 -24.06 47.96 -22.69
#